data_AF-Q93EW8-F1
#
_entry.id   AF-Q93EW8-F1
#
_cell.length_a   1.000
_cell.length_b   1.000
_cell.length_c   1.000
_cell.angle_alpha   90.00
_cell.angle_beta   90.00
_cell.angle_gamma   90.00
#
_symmetry.space_group_name_H-M   'P 1'
#
loop_
_entity.id
_entity.type
_entity.pdbx_description
1 polymer ?
#
loop_
_entity_poly.entity_id
_entity_poly.type
_entity_poly.pdbx_seq_one_letter_code
_entity_poly.pdbx_strand_id
1 'polypeptide(L)' 'MTGLFLTWYFVYVLLATYAADFMATKVLGNINLGLILGLGQFVSTFVITALYVRFANRDLDP' A
#
# COMPACT_ATOMS: atom_id res chain seq x y z
N MET A 1 0.48 6.15 -12.52
CA MET A 1 0.02 5.05 -11.64
C MET A 1 1.14 4.06 -11.31
N THR A 2 1.78 3.45 -12.31
CA THR A 2 2.84 2.44 -12.10
C THR A 2 4.05 2.94 -11.31
N GLY A 3 4.57 4.13 -11.60
CA GLY A 3 5.72 4.67 -10.86
C GLY A 3 5.45 4.85 -9.37
N LEU A 4 4.26 5.33 -9.01
CA LEU A 4 3.86 5.51 -7.60
C LEU A 4 3.74 4.16 -6.87
N PHE A 5 3.16 3.14 -7.53
CA PHE A 5 3.08 1.79 -6.98
C PHE A 5 4.47 1.17 -6.78
N LEU A 6 5.37 1.31 -7.75
CA LEU A 6 6.74 0.79 -7.64
C LEU A 6 7.53 1.48 -6.53
N THR A 7 7.48 2.81 -6.44
CA THR A 7 8.14 3.55 -5.35
C THR A 7 7.61 3.08 -3.99
N TRP A 8 6.29 2.95 -3.84
CA TRP A 8 5.68 2.46 -2.60
C TRP A 8 6.11 1.03 -2.25
N TYR A 9 6.14 0.13 -3.24
CA TYR A 9 6.60 -1.25 -3.07
C TYR A 9 8.08 -1.30 -2.65
N PHE A 10 8.96 -0.56 -3.32
CA PHE A 10 10.37 -0.54 -2.98
C PHE A 10 10.63 0.05 -1.60
N VAL A 11 9.93 1.13 -1.21
CA VAL A 11 10.02 1.68 0.15
C VAL A 11 9.67 0.61 1.18
N TYR A 12 8.59 -0.14 0.96
CA TYR A 12 8.22 -1.24 1.85
C TYR A 12 9.30 -2.33 1.93
N VAL A 13 9.84 -2.78 0.79
CA VAL A 13 10.92 -3.79 0.75
C VAL A 13 12.16 -3.30 1.47
N LEU A 14 12.60 -2.07 1.21
CA LEU A 14 13.77 -1.48 1.85
C LEU A 14 13.58 -1.36 3.36
N LEU A 15 12.41 -0.93 3.84
CA LEU A 15 12.12 -0.88 5.27
C LEU A 15 12.08 -2.27 5.89
N ALA A 16 11.47 -3.25 5.21
CA ALA A 16 11.41 -4.63 5.68
C ALA A 16 12.80 -5.28 5.81
N THR A 17 13.71 -4.98 4.87
CA THR A 17 15.05 -5.57 4.84
C THR A 17 16.04 -4.84 5.75
N TYR A 18 16.05 -3.51 5.74
CA TYR A 18 17.09 -2.72 6.41
C TYR A 18 16.65 -2.11 7.73
N ALA A 19 15.34 -2.00 7.98
CA ALA A 19 14.78 -1.36 9.17
C ALA A 19 13.80 -2.29 9.89
N ALA A 20 14.23 -3.54 10.13
CA ALA A 20 13.41 -4.55 10.80
C ALA A 20 12.89 -4.10 12.17
N ASP A 21 13.72 -3.38 12.96
CA ASP A 21 13.31 -2.84 14.26
C ASP A 21 12.20 -1.78 14.13
N PHE A 22 12.28 -0.92 13.10
CA PHE A 22 11.21 0.03 12.79
C PHE A 22 9.92 -0.72 12.42
N MET A 23 10.01 -1.75 11.58
CA MET A 23 8.87 -2.58 11.19
C MET A 23 8.27 -3.36 12.37
N ALA A 24 9.08 -3.71 13.37
CA ALA A 24 8.64 -4.38 14.60
C ALA A 24 7.98 -3.43 15.61
N THR A 25 8.03 -2.11 15.38
CA THR A 25 7.44 -1.11 16.28
C THR A 25 5.94 -1.35 16.41
N LYS A 26 5.50 -1.64 17.65
CA LYS A 26 4.09 -1.91 17.96
C LYS A 26 3.31 -0.61 17.99
N VAL A 27 2.17 -0.60 17.32
CA VAL A 27 1.24 0.54 17.24
C VAL A 27 0.05 0.32 18.16
N LEU A 28 -0.55 -0.87 18.12
CA LEU A 28 -1.72 -1.19 18.95
C LEU A 28 -1.72 -2.68 19.34
N GLY A 29 -1.48 -2.97 20.62
CA GLY A 29 -1.36 -4.35 21.10
C GLY A 29 -0.29 -5.13 20.34
N ASN A 30 -0.70 -6.15 19.58
CA ASN A 30 0.17 -7.00 18.78
C ASN A 30 0.32 -6.53 17.31
N ILE A 31 -0.28 -5.40 16.94
CA ILE A 31 -0.17 -4.82 15.60
C ILE A 31 1.11 -3.99 15.54
N ASN A 32 1.99 -4.30 14.60
CA ASN A 32 3.21 -3.54 14.34
C ASN A 32 3.14 -2.77 13.02
N LEU A 33 4.08 -1.83 12.83
CA LEU A 33 4.18 -1.02 11.62
C LEU A 33 4.34 -1.88 10.37
N GLY A 34 5.09 -2.99 10.45
CA GLY A 34 5.29 -3.89 9.34
C GLY A 34 3.99 -4.54 8.84
N LEU A 35 3.11 -4.93 9.76
CA LEU A 35 1.78 -5.46 9.43
C LEU A 35 0.91 -4.38 8.79
N ILE A 36 0.90 -3.17 9.33
CA ILE A 36 0.13 -2.04 8.79
C ILE A 36 0.59 -1.70 7.37
N LEU A 37 1.90 -1.54 7.17
CA LEU A 37 2.46 -1.22 5.86
C LEU A 37 2.25 -2.36 4.86
N GLY A 38 2.37 -3.61 5.31
CA GLY A 38 2.07 -4.79 4.50
C GLY A 38 0.61 -4.84 4.05
N LEU A 39 -0.35 -4.63 4.97
CA LEU A 39 -1.77 -4.51 4.61
C LEU A 39 -2.04 -3.30 3.71
N GLY A 40 -1.32 -2.19 3.93
CA GLY A 40 -1.36 -1.01 3.07
C GLY A 40 -1.03 -1.29 1.62
N GLN A 41 -0.11 -2.23 1.33
CA GLN A 41 0.18 -2.68 -0.04
C GLN A 41 -1.09 -3.26 -0.69
N PHE A 42 -1.81 -4.14 -0.01
CA PHE A 42 -3.06 -4.73 -0.53
C PHE A 42 -4.14 -3.67 -0.74
N VAL A 43 -4.38 -2.82 0.27
CA VAL A 43 -5.39 -1.75 0.19
C VAL A 43 -5.09 -0.81 -0.98
N SER A 44 -3.83 -0.44 -1.20
CA SER A 44 -3.44 0.44 -2.30
C SER A 44 -3.81 -0.13 -3.68
N THR A 45 -3.65 -1.44 -3.87
CA THR A 45 -4.05 -2.13 -5.11
C THR A 45 -5.56 -2.05 -5.33
N PHE A 46 -6.36 -2.32 -4.29
CA PHE A 46 -7.81 -2.19 -4.39
C PHE A 46 -8.25 -0.76 -4.65
N VAL A 47 -7.60 0.23 -4.02
CA VAL A 47 -7.88 1.65 -4.25
C VAL A 47 -7.58 2.04 -5.69
N ILE A 48 -6.45 1.62 -6.25
CA ILE A 48 -6.10 1.90 -7.65
C ILE A 48 -7.16 1.30 -8.58
N THR A 49 -7.57 0.05 -8.37
CA THR A 49 -8.62 -0.59 -9.16
C THR A 49 -9.96 0.12 -9.01
N ALA A 50 -10.37 0.47 -7.79
CA ALA A 50 -11.63 1.16 -7.53
C ALA A 50 -11.65 2.57 -8.15
N LEU A 51 -10.53 3.30 -8.09
CA LEU A 51 -10.37 4.59 -8.76
C LEU A 51 -10.48 4.44 -10.27
N TYR A 52 -9.85 3.42 -10.84
CA TYR A 52 -9.96 3.11 -12.28
C TYR A 52 -11.41 2.80 -12.67
N VAL A 53 -12.09 1.91 -11.95
CA VAL A 53 -13.50 1.56 -12.22
C VAL A 53 -14.40 2.79 -12.07
N ARG A 54 -14.19 3.60 -11.03
CA ARG A 54 -14.96 4.84 -10.82
C ARG A 54 -14.72 5.86 -11.93
N PHE A 55 -13.50 5.96 -12.45
CA PHE A 55 -13.17 6.81 -13.59
C PHE A 55 -13.82 6.29 -14.86
N ALA A 56 -13.70 4.98 -15.14
CA ALA A 56 -14.32 4.35 -16.30
C ALA A 56 -15.85 4.53 -16.31
N ASN A 57 -16.53 4.32 -15.18
CA ASN A 57 -17.97 4.53 -15.06
C ASN A 57 -18.40 6.01 -15.21
N ARG A 58 -17.48 6.98 -15.14
CA ARG A 58 -17.77 8.40 -15.34
C ARG A 58 -17.51 8.90 -16.76
N ASP A 59 -16.58 8.27 -17.48
CA ASP A 59 -16.14 8.73 -18.81
C ASP A 59 -16.51 7.80 -19.97
N LEU A 60 -16.93 6.54 -19.72
CA LEU A 60 -17.20 5.55 -20.78
C LEU A 60 -18.68 5.14 -20.93
N ASP A 61 -19.57 5.50 -20.00
CA ASP A 61 -21.03 5.38 -20.16
C ASP A 61 -21.66 6.79 -20.24
N PRO A 62 -22.28 7.20 -21.37
CA PRO A 62 -23.35 8.21 -21.35
C PRO A 62 -24.61 7.70 -20.66
#